data_AF-E8KJK1-F1
#
_entry.id   AF-E8KJK1-F1
#
_cell.length_a   1.000
_cell.length_b   1.000
_cell.length_c   1.000
_cell.angle_alpha   90.00
_cell.angle_beta   90.00
_cell.angle_gamma   90.00
#
_symmetry.space_group_name_H-M   'P 1'
#
loop_
_entity.id
_entity.type
_entity.pdbx_description
1 polymer ?
#
loop_
_entity_poly.entity_id
_entity_poly.type
_entity_poly.pdbx_seq_one_letter_code
_entity_poly.pdbx_strand_id
1 'polypeptide(L)' 'MGGISIWQLLIIVAIIVLLFGTKKLRTLGTDLGESVKGFKKAMSDEKPQDASFEKVEAKEAATTEQKAKEKEQA' A
#
# COMPACT_ATOMS: atom_id res chain seq x y z
N MET A 1 -20.39 -1.67 -29.71
CA MET A 1 -20.62 -1.30 -28.29
C MET A 1 -19.28 -1.41 -27.59
N GLY A 2 -18.56 -0.29 -27.47
CA GLY A 2 -17.18 -0.25 -26.99
C GLY A 2 -17.08 -0.64 -25.52
N GLY A 3 -16.32 -1.70 -25.23
CA GLY A 3 -16.04 -2.13 -23.87
C GLY A 3 -15.14 -1.15 -23.13
N ILE A 4 -15.11 -1.29 -21.80
CA ILE A 4 -14.15 -0.59 -20.95
C ILE A 4 -12.75 -1.07 -21.35
N SER A 5 -11.98 -0.22 -22.02
CA SER A 5 -10.60 -0.54 -22.34
C SER A 5 -9.68 -0.15 -21.18
N ILE A 6 -8.63 -0.95 -21.00
CA ILE A 6 -7.64 -0.81 -19.93
C ILE A 6 -7.01 0.59 -19.93
N TRP A 7 -6.87 1.21 -21.09
CA TRP A 7 -6.36 2.59 -21.21
C TRP A 7 -7.23 3.64 -20.54
N GLN A 8 -8.56 3.48 -20.59
CA GLN A 8 -9.51 4.39 -19.94
C GLN A 8 -9.45 4.22 -18.42
N LEU A 9 -9.32 2.99 -17.92
CA LEU A 9 -9.18 2.73 -16.49
C LEU A 9 -7.91 3.36 -15.91
N LEU A 10 -6.77 3.28 -16.61
CA LEU A 10 -5.53 3.92 -16.15
C LEU A 10 -5.67 5.44 -16.04
N ILE A 11 -6.32 6.08 -17.02
CA ILE A 11 -6.58 7.53 -17.01
C ILE A 11 -7.47 7.92 -15.82
N ILE A 12 -8.54 7.16 -15.56
CA ILE A 12 -9.44 7.40 -14.42
C ILE A 12 -8.68 7.26 -13.09
N VAL A 13 -7.89 6.19 -12.94
CA VAL A 13 -7.07 5.98 -11.73
C VAL A 13 -6.08 7.10 -11.55
N ALA A 14 -5.42 7.57 -12.61
CA ALA A 14 -4.47 8.68 -12.53
C ALA A 14 -5.14 9.96 -12.01
N ILE A 15 -6.37 10.27 -12.47
CA ILE A 15 -7.13 11.43 -11.97
C ILE A 15 -7.47 11.26 -10.49
N ILE A 16 -7.94 10.08 -10.06
CA ILE A 16 -8.23 9.80 -8.65
C ILE A 16 -6.97 9.99 -7.78
N VAL A 17 -5.82 9.50 -8.25
CA VAL A 17 -4.54 9.67 -7.55
C VAL A 17 -4.14 11.14 -7.44
N LEU A 18 -4.36 11.95 -8.47
CA LEU A 18 -4.06 13.38 -8.43
C LEU A 18 -5.01 14.15 -7.49
N LEU A 19 -6.30 13.79 -7.43
CA LEU A 19 -7.28 14.45 -6.57
C LEU A 19 -7.09 14.12 -5.10
N PHE A 20 -6.90 12.84 -4.77
CA PHE A 20 -6.78 12.38 -3.39
C PHE A 20 -5.33 12.39 -2.87
N GLY A 21 -4.36 12.44 -3.79
CA GLY A 21 -2.94 12.30 -3.49
C GLY A 21 -2.53 10.87 -3.15
N THR A 22 -1.25 10.54 -3.40
CA THR A 22 -0.70 9.19 -3.14
C THR A 22 -0.66 8.85 -1.65
N LYS A 23 -0.54 9.84 -0.75
CA LYS A 23 -0.47 9.60 0.70
C LYS A 23 -1.76 9.00 1.26
N LYS A 24 -2.93 9.55 0.90
CA LYS A 24 -4.24 9.05 1.36
C LYS A 24 -4.57 7.70 0.74
N LEU A 25 -4.27 7.52 -0.55
CA LEU A 25 -4.45 6.24 -1.23
C LEU A 25 -3.52 5.16 -0.69
N ARG A 26 -2.29 5.50 -0.27
CA ARG A 26 -1.39 4.53 0.37
C ARG A 26 -1.92 4.09 1.72
N THR A 27 -2.33 5.01 2.59
CA THR A 27 -2.85 4.64 3.92
C THR A 27 -4.11 3.77 3.81
N LEU A 28 -5.09 4.20 3.01
CA LEU A 28 -6.32 3.43 2.80
C LEU A 28 -6.07 2.12 2.03
N GLY A 29 -5.13 2.13 1.09
CA GLY A 29 -4.72 0.96 0.32
C GLY A 29 -3.98 -0.08 1.15
N THR A 30 -3.21 0.33 2.16
CA THR A 30 -2.58 -0.60 3.12
C THR A 30 -3.65 -1.30 3.94
N ASP A 31 -4.58 -0.56 4.56
CA ASP A 31 -5.61 -1.14 5.44
C ASP A 31 -6.54 -2.10 4.67
N LEU A 32 -6.98 -1.69 3.47
CA LEU A 32 -7.78 -2.53 2.58
C LEU A 32 -6.97 -3.69 2.00
N GLY A 33 -5.70 -3.45 1.68
CA GLY A 33 -4.79 -4.44 1.12
C GLY A 33 -4.48 -5.57 2.09
N GLU A 34 -4.28 -5.27 3.37
CA GLU A 34 -4.08 -6.28 4.42
C GLU A 34 -5.33 -7.14 4.61
N SER A 35 -6.51 -6.53 4.60
CA SER A 35 -7.80 -7.24 4.68
C SER A 35 -8.00 -8.20 3.50
N VAL A 36 -7.71 -7.74 2.28
CA VAL A 36 -7.82 -8.56 1.06
C VAL A 36 -6.71 -9.63 1.01
N LYS A 37 -5.51 -9.35 1.53
CA LYS A 37 -4.40 -10.33 1.62
C LYS A 37 -4.77 -11.50 2.53
N GLY A 38 -5.40 -11.25 3.67
CA GLY A 38 -5.94 -12.28 4.56
C GLY A 38 -7.01 -13.13 3.89
N PHE A 39 -7.94 -12.48 3.17
CA PHE A 39 -8.99 -13.17 2.40
C PHE A 39 -8.40 -14.07 1.31
N LYS A 40 -7.45 -13.56 0.51
CA LYS A 40 -6.77 -14.36 -0.52
C LYS A 40 -5.99 -15.52 0.10
N LYS A 41 -5.34 -15.32 1.25
CA LYS A 41 -4.62 -16.37 1.95
C LYS A 41 -5.54 -17.48 2.42
N ALA A 42 -6.66 -17.15 3.07
CA ALA A 42 -7.66 -18.13 3.50
C ALA A 42 -8.27 -18.90 2.32
N MET A 43 -8.55 -18.21 1.21
CA MET A 43 -9.10 -18.83 -0.01
C MET A 43 -8.07 -19.68 -0.77
N SER A 44 -6.77 -19.37 -0.64
CA SER A 44 -5.67 -20.16 -1.22
C SER A 44 -5.25 -21.33 -0.34
N ASP A 45 -5.42 -21.27 0.98
CA ASP A 45 -5.07 -22.35 1.92
C ASP A 45 -5.89 -23.63 1.67
N GLU A 46 -7.09 -23.50 1.10
CA GLU A 46 -7.92 -24.64 0.66
C GLU A 46 -7.44 -25.31 -0.65
N LYS A 47 -6.36 -24.81 -1.29
CA LYS A 47 -5.68 -25.47 -2.41
C LYS A 47 -4.20 -25.70 -2.06
N PRO A 48 -3.68 -26.94 -2.13
CA PRO A 48 -2.27 -27.17 -1.84
C PRO A 48 -1.45 -26.61 -2.99
N GLN A 49 -0.74 -25.50 -2.75
CA GLN A 49 0.58 -25.26 -3.35
C GLN A 49 1.31 -24.06 -2.74
N ASP A 50 2.51 -24.38 -2.26
CA ASP A 50 3.68 -23.54 -2.05
C ASP A 50 3.71 -22.25 -2.88
N ALA A 51 3.59 -21.11 -2.21
CA ALA A 51 4.18 -19.86 -2.67
C ALA A 51 4.48 -18.98 -1.47
N SER A 52 5.65 -19.21 -0.88
CA SER A 52 6.26 -18.32 0.10
C SER A 52 6.43 -16.93 -0.51
N PHE A 53 5.80 -15.92 0.09
CA PHE A 53 6.06 -14.51 -0.17
C PHE A 53 6.58 -13.90 1.13
N GLU A 54 7.72 -14.41 1.58
CA GLU A 54 8.49 -13.82 2.65
C GLU A 54 9.41 -12.74 2.07
N LYS A 55 9.43 -11.59 2.75
CA LYS A 55 10.36 -10.46 2.62
C LYS A 55 10.09 -9.45 1.48
N VAL A 56 9.38 -8.38 1.85
CA VAL A 56 9.83 -7.01 1.52
C VAL A 56 9.78 -6.18 2.81
N GLU A 57 10.96 -5.97 3.36
CA GLU A 57 11.27 -5.01 4.41
C GLU A 57 11.21 -3.57 3.88
N ALA A 58 10.73 -2.64 4.71
CA ALA A 58 11.23 -1.27 4.89
C ALA A 58 10.43 -0.68 6.07
N LYS A 59 10.91 -0.69 7.32
CA LYS A 59 12.02 0.14 7.82
C LYS A 59 11.99 1.57 7.25
N GLU A 60 10.93 2.31 7.54
CA GLU A 60 10.87 3.76 7.35
C GLU A 60 10.05 4.42 8.48
N ALA A 61 10.52 4.26 9.72
CA ALA A 61 10.04 5.03 10.87
C ALA A 61 11.10 5.17 11.99
N ALA A 62 12.38 5.10 11.63
CA ALA A 62 13.46 5.54 12.51
C ALA A 62 14.17 6.70 11.79
N THR A 63 14.25 7.86 12.47
CA THR A 63 14.99 9.08 12.08
C THR A 63 14.18 10.18 11.39
N THR A 64 13.04 10.60 11.93
CA THR A 64 12.58 12.00 11.81
C THR A 64 11.79 12.35 13.08
N GLU A 65 12.44 12.43 14.25
CA GLU A 65 11.95 13.20 15.42
C GLU A 65 12.89 13.22 16.65
N GLN A 66 14.08 12.59 16.61
CA GLN A 66 15.10 12.79 17.67
C GLN A 66 16.05 13.98 17.44
N LYS A 67 15.75 14.87 16.48
CA LYS A 67 16.52 16.10 16.22
C LYS A 67 15.70 17.35 16.56
N ALA A 68 15.11 17.40 17.76
CA ALA A 68 14.45 18.61 18.29
C ALA A 68 14.26 18.54 19.82
N LYS A 69 15.37 18.51 20.59
CA LYS A 69 15.54 18.99 21.98
C LYS A 69 16.73 18.29 22.69
N GLU A 70 17.91 18.32 22.07
CA GLU A 70 19.18 18.13 22.78
C GLU A 70 20.17 19.21 22.29
N LYS A 71 19.69 20.45 22.32
CA LYS A 71 20.48 21.67 22.03
C LYS A 71 19.97 22.88 22.83
N GLU A 72 19.51 22.65 24.05
CA GLU A 72 19.21 23.71 25.05
C GLU A 72 19.78 23.37 26.45
N GLN A 73 20.79 22.51 26.50
CA GLN A 73 21.65 22.32 27.66
C GLN A 73 23.09 22.12 27.18
N ALA A 74 23.62 23.12 26.47
CA ALA A 74 25.04 23.38 26.26
C ALA A 74 25.20 24.85 25.86
#